data_AF-T2IHR1-F1
#
_entry.id   AF-T2IHR1-F1
#
_cell.length_a   1.000
_cell.length_b   1.000
_cell.length_c   1.000
_cell.angle_alpha   90.00
_cell.angle_beta   90.00
_cell.angle_gamma   90.00
#
_symmetry.space_group_name_H-M   'P 1'
#
loop_
_entity.id
_entity.type
_entity.pdbx_description
1 polymer ?
#
loop_
_entity_poly.entity_id
_entity_poly.type
_entity_poly.pdbx_seq_one_letter_code
_entity_poly.pdbx_strand_id
1 'polypeptide(L)'
;MEKIITSGRTRWKVENEGNNLLKNQGYNLEHNFGHGQENLSIILLALNLISFLFHNVLELVNDLYQKARRKLEKRKTFFNDLRALVKYE
;
A
#
# COMPACT_ATOMS: atom_id res chain seq x y z
N MET A 1 1.08 24.53 -16.72
CA MET A 1 -0.34 24.31 -16.38
C MET A 1 -0.69 22.83 -16.30
N GLU A 2 -0.28 22.02 -17.30
CA GLU A 2 -0.45 20.57 -17.32
C GLU A 2 0.00 19.84 -16.04
N LYS A 3 1.21 20.14 -15.52
CA LYS A 3 1.71 19.54 -14.27
C LYS A 3 0.79 19.77 -13.06
N ILE A 4 0.17 20.95 -12.95
CA ILE A 4 -0.72 21.29 -11.83
C ILE A 4 -2.03 20.48 -11.94
N ILE A 5 -2.56 20.34 -13.15
CA ILE A 5 -3.78 19.58 -13.42
C ILE A 5 -3.54 18.09 -13.11
N THR A 6 -2.41 17.53 -13.55
CA THR A 6 -2.04 16.14 -13.27
C THR A 6 -1.86 15.91 -11.78
N SER A 7 -1.14 16.78 -11.07
CA SER A 7 -0.99 16.69 -9.61
C SER A 7 -2.34 16.77 -8.88
N GLY A 8 -3.23 17.66 -9.31
CA GLY A 8 -4.58 17.79 -8.74
C GLY A 8 -5.42 16.52 -8.90
N ARG A 9 -5.40 15.91 -10.10
CA ARG A 9 -6.08 14.63 -10.38
C ARG A 9 -5.50 13.48 -9.58
N THR A 10 -4.17 13.40 -9.47
CA THR A 10 -3.50 12.36 -8.67
C THR A 10 -3.88 12.51 -7.20
N ARG A 11 -3.89 13.73 -6.65
CA ARG A 11 -4.31 13.98 -5.26
C ARG A 11 -5.76 13.55 -5.02
N TRP A 12 -6.68 13.97 -5.90
CA TRP A 12 -8.09 13.59 -5.81
C TRP A 12 -8.28 12.07 -5.85
N LYS A 13 -7.50 11.37 -6.68
CA LYS A 13 -7.53 9.90 -6.79
C LYS A 13 -7.02 9.22 -5.52
N VAL A 14 -5.92 9.71 -4.94
CA VAL A 14 -5.41 9.21 -3.64
C VAL A 14 -6.46 9.39 -2.54
N GLU A 15 -7.13 10.53 -2.49
CA GLU A 15 -8.16 10.82 -1.50
C GLU A 15 -9.43 9.97 -1.69
N ASN A 16 -9.94 9.85 -2.91
CA ASN A 16 -11.23 9.17 -3.16
C ASN A 16 -11.12 7.66 -3.34
N GLU A 17 -9.98 7.14 -3.83
CA GLU A 17 -9.78 5.70 -3.94
C GLU A 17 -9.03 5.17 -2.73
N GLY A 18 -7.87 5.75 -2.40
CA GLY A 18 -7.02 5.28 -1.32
C GLY A 18 -7.65 5.48 0.06
N ASN A 19 -7.90 6.73 0.45
CA ASN A 19 -8.40 7.02 1.79
C ASN A 19 -9.81 6.45 2.01
N ASN A 20 -10.68 6.51 1.00
CA ASN A 20 -12.02 5.91 1.09
C ASN A 20 -11.96 4.38 1.26
N LEU A 21 -11.05 3.69 0.58
CA LEU A 21 -10.85 2.24 0.73
C LEU A 21 -10.35 1.89 2.14
N LEU A 22 -9.39 2.66 2.65
CA LEU A 22 -8.86 2.50 4.01
C LEU A 22 -9.91 2.77 5.10
N LYS A 23 -10.87 3.66 4.84
CA LYS A 23 -11.93 4.01 5.79
C LYS A 23 -13.11 3.05 5.73
N ASN A 24 -13.57 2.68 4.53
CA ASN A 24 -14.91 2.12 4.32
C ASN A 24 -14.93 0.71 3.71
N GLN A 25 -13.81 0.18 3.18
CA GLN A 25 -13.78 -1.09 2.43
C GLN A 25 -13.03 -2.20 3.19
N GLY A 26 -13.39 -2.41 4.46
CA GLY A 26 -12.91 -3.55 5.27
C GLY A 26 -11.68 -3.27 6.14
N TYR A 27 -10.95 -2.18 5.90
CA TYR A 27 -9.90 -1.73 6.79
C TYR A 27 -10.42 -0.95 8.00
N ASN A 28 -11.63 -0.37 7.90
CA ASN A 28 -12.37 0.31 8.96
C ASN A 28 -11.47 1.16 9.88
N LEU A 29 -10.50 1.89 9.32
CA LEU A 29 -9.54 2.67 10.12
C LEU A 29 -10.20 3.80 10.93
N GLU A 30 -11.50 4.07 10.71
CA GLU A 30 -12.30 4.97 11.53
C GLU A 30 -13.08 4.27 12.65
N HIS A 31 -13.22 2.93 12.62
CA HIS A 31 -14.00 2.15 13.58
C HIS A 31 -13.23 0.90 14.03
N ASN A 32 -12.45 1.03 15.10
CA ASN A 32 -11.84 -0.12 15.78
C ASN A 32 -12.90 -0.87 16.58
N PHE A 33 -13.34 -2.02 16.07
CA PHE A 33 -14.14 -2.96 16.86
C PHE A 33 -13.24 -3.73 17.83
N GLY A 34 -13.49 -3.53 19.14
CA GLY A 34 -13.09 -4.44 20.22
C GLY A 34 -11.68 -4.25 20.79
N HIS A 35 -11.61 -3.82 22.06
CA HIS A 35 -10.47 -3.90 22.99
C HIS A 35 -9.47 -2.71 23.08
N GLY A 36 -9.98 -1.48 23.18
CA GLY A 36 -9.22 -0.33 23.72
C GLY A 36 -8.92 0.75 22.68
N GLN A 37 -9.29 1.99 23.01
CA GLN A 37 -9.49 3.09 22.05
C GLN A 37 -8.24 3.92 21.70
N GLU A 38 -7.10 3.73 22.35
CA GLU A 38 -5.93 4.57 22.08
C GLU A 38 -4.93 3.85 21.18
N ASN A 39 -4.78 4.37 19.96
CA ASN A 39 -3.69 4.12 19.01
C ASN A 39 -3.72 2.84 18.14
N LEU A 40 -4.66 1.89 18.27
CA LEU A 40 -4.62 0.66 17.44
C LEU A 40 -4.75 0.93 15.93
N SER A 41 -5.71 1.75 15.51
CA SER A 41 -5.82 2.17 14.09
C SER A 41 -4.58 2.90 13.60
N ILE A 42 -3.92 3.69 14.46
CA ILE A 42 -2.71 4.44 14.11
C ILE A 42 -1.54 3.48 13.92
N ILE A 43 -1.41 2.46 14.78
CA ILE A 43 -0.40 1.41 14.66
C ILE A 43 -0.63 0.61 13.38
N LEU A 44 -1.86 0.20 13.07
CA LEU A 44 -2.17 -0.52 11.84
C LEU A 44 -1.91 0.32 10.59
N LEU A 45 -2.25 1.61 10.62
CA LEU A 45 -1.93 2.55 9.54
C LEU A 45 -0.41 2.71 9.39
N ALA A 46 0.32 2.87 10.48
CA ALA A 46 1.78 2.99 10.46
C ALA A 46 2.45 1.73 9.90
N LEU A 47 2.03 0.54 10.35
CA LEU A 47 2.53 -0.73 9.83
C LEU A 47 2.22 -0.90 8.34
N ASN A 48 1.02 -0.49 7.90
CA ASN A 48 0.65 -0.52 6.49
C ASN A 48 1.55 0.40 5.65
N LEU A 49 1.75 1.65 6.10
CA LEU A 49 2.64 2.61 5.43
C LEU A 49 4.09 2.11 5.39
N ILE A 50 4.60 1.60 6.52
CA ILE A 50 5.95 1.06 6.62
C ILE A 50 6.15 -0.10 5.64
N SER A 51 5.17 -1.02 5.53
CA SER A 51 5.22 -2.12 4.56
C SER A 51 5.37 -1.61 3.12
N PHE A 52 4.57 -0.62 2.71
CA PHE A 52 4.71 -0.02 1.39
C PHE A 52 6.03 0.74 1.19
N LEU A 53 6.56 1.38 2.22
CA LEU A 53 7.87 2.04 2.17
C LEU A 53 9.01 1.04 2.03
N PHE A 54 8.93 -0.12 2.69
CA PHE A 54 9.91 -1.20 2.53
C PHE A 54 10.04 -1.65 1.07
N HIS A 55 8.92 -1.74 0.34
CA HIS A 55 8.95 -2.06 -1.09
C HIS A 55 9.74 -1.03 -1.93
N ASN A 56 9.68 0.25 -1.58
CA ASN A 56 10.48 1.29 -2.24
C ASN A 56 11.96 1.19 -1.86
N VAL A 57 12.27 0.94 -0.59
CA VAL A 57 13.66 0.73 -0.14
C VAL A 57 14.27 -0.47 -0.84
N LEU A 58 13.55 -1.61 -0.91
CA LEU A 58 13.99 -2.80 -1.62
C LEU A 58 14.22 -2.55 -3.12
N GLU A 59 13.40 -1.71 -3.75
CA GLU A 59 13.61 -1.29 -5.14
C GLU A 59 14.90 -0.48 -5.31
N LEU A 60 15.37 0.25 -4.28
CA LEU A 60 16.63 1.00 -4.32
C LEU A 60 17.85 0.12 -4.03
N VAL A 61 17.77 -0.81 -3.08
CA VAL A 61 18.97 -1.46 -2.51
C VAL A 61 19.11 -2.94 -2.86
N ASN A 62 18.08 -3.60 -3.39
CA ASN A 62 18.10 -5.05 -3.61
C ASN A 62 17.99 -5.43 -5.09
N ASP A 63 19.09 -5.93 -5.66
CA ASP A 63 19.18 -6.32 -7.07
C ASP A 63 18.21 -7.44 -7.47
N LEU A 64 17.97 -8.41 -6.58
CA LEU A 64 17.06 -9.52 -6.85
C LEU A 64 15.61 -9.02 -6.92
N TYR A 65 15.24 -8.15 -5.98
CA TYR A 65 13.95 -7.50 -5.93
C TYR A 65 13.73 -6.63 -7.18
N GLN A 66 14.73 -5.83 -7.59
CA GLN A 66 14.67 -5.05 -8.82
C GLN A 66 14.51 -5.93 -10.07
N LYS A 67 15.21 -7.07 -10.16
CA LYS A 67 15.08 -8.03 -11.27
C LYS A 67 13.67 -8.62 -11.30
N ALA A 68 13.15 -9.05 -10.16
CA ALA A 68 11.79 -9.57 -10.05
C ALA A 68 10.74 -8.52 -10.43
N ARG A 69 10.91 -7.27 -9.96
CA ARG A 69 10.02 -6.15 -10.26
C ARG A 69 10.02 -5.77 -11.75
N ARG A 70 11.19 -5.81 -12.41
CA ARG A 70 11.33 -5.61 -13.87
C ARG A 70 10.67 -6.74 -14.67
N LYS A 71 10.79 -7.99 -14.21
CA LYS A 71 10.18 -9.16 -14.88
C LYS A 71 8.65 -9.19 -14.73
N LEU A 72 8.14 -8.76 -13.58
CA LEU A 72 6.71 -8.77 -13.22
C LEU A 72 6.14 -7.34 -13.29
N GLU A 73 6.32 -6.69 -14.45
CA GLU A 73 6.04 -5.28 -14.73
C GLU A 73 4.78 -4.75 -14.01
N LYS A 74 3.66 -5.49 -14.14
CA LYS A 74 2.41 -5.18 -13.46
C LYS A 74 2.51 -5.42 -11.95
N ARG A 75 2.33 -4.35 -11.15
CA ARG A 75 2.26 -4.39 -9.67
C ARG A 75 1.37 -5.54 -9.18
N LYS A 76 0.19 -5.72 -9.80
CA LYS A 76 -0.77 -6.77 -9.43
C LYS A 76 -0.21 -8.18 -9.57
N THR A 77 0.52 -8.48 -10.64
CA THR A 77 1.13 -9.80 -10.85
C THR A 77 2.20 -10.06 -9.81
N PHE A 78 3.08 -9.08 -9.58
CA PHE A 78 4.13 -9.18 -8.55
C PHE A 78 3.57 -9.49 -7.15
N PHE A 79 2.54 -8.76 -6.71
CA PHE A 79 1.93 -9.00 -5.40
C PHE A 79 1.14 -10.31 -5.35
N ASN A 80 0.54 -10.76 -6.45
CA ASN A 80 -0.12 -12.05 -6.52
C ASN A 80 0.88 -13.20 -6.37
N ASP A 81 2.04 -13.10 -7.01
CA ASP A 81 3.10 -14.11 -6.94
C ASP A 81 3.73 -14.12 -5.54
N LEU A 82 4.01 -12.95 -4.96
CA LEU A 82 4.45 -12.84 -3.57
C LEU A 82 3.45 -13.49 -2.60
N ARG A 83 2.15 -13.24 -2.79
CA ARG A 83 1.10 -13.88 -1.99
C ARG A 83 1.07 -15.39 -2.19
N ALA A 84 1.31 -15.89 -3.40
CA ALA A 84 1.35 -17.32 -3.66
C ALA A 84 2.52 -17.99 -2.91
N LEU A 85 3.71 -17.38 -2.94
CA LEU A 85 4.88 -17.87 -2.22
C LEU A 85 4.61 -17.96 -0.71
N VAL A 86 4.15 -16.87 -0.09
CA VAL A 86 3.90 -16.84 1.36
C VAL A 86 2.69 -17.70 1.79
N LYS A 87 1.79 -18.05 0.86
CA LYS A 87 0.61 -18.88 1.16
C LYS A 87 0.90 -20.38 1.13
N TYR A 88 1.88 -20.81 0.34
CA TYR A 88 2.20 -22.23 0.13
C TYR A 88 3.58 -22.63 0.68
N GLU A 89 4.27 -21.71 1.36
CA GLU A 89 5.40 -22.02 2.25
C GLU A 89 4.94 -22.63 3.58
#